data_AF-A0A238FGE2-F1
#
_entry.id   AF-A0A238FGE2-F1
#
_cell.length_a   1.000
_cell.length_b   1.000
_cell.length_c   1.000
_cell.angle_alpha   90.00
_cell.angle_beta   90.00
_cell.angle_gamma   90.00
#
_symmetry.space_group_name_H-M   'P 1'
#
loop_
_entity.id
_entity.type
_entity.pdbx_description
1 polymer ?
#
loop_
_entity_poly.entity_id
_entity_poly.type
_entity_poly.pdbx_seq_one_letter_code
_entity_poly.pdbx_strand_id
1 'polypeptide(L)'
;MVTRARVSPCPPLGLLPVAERRAVLIPFSLLPHSPHARCLDHPWRRVKSCKSSLLQRTHKTHCGCSICSGVKNSALDILNASKAIQSGGKARTYATPVEAPQTEYAFEVAASNLRYGEGVTREVGMDFANQKARKVGVFTDATVSKLLPMKMAIESLEAANVPYEVYDKIRVEPNQNSWQAAVDFAKQHDFSHFLAVGGGSVIDTCLSQARMCRVKVANLFVCHPEAELLDFVNAPVGKGKPINKSLRPLIAVPTTAGTGSETTGTAIFDYSPLSAKTGIANRALRPLLGIVDPLNTDSCPRAVHISSGLDVLFHALESWTAISYLDRLPRPSNPLLRPAYQGRNPVSDVFSEWALRQTVKYLPRVAADGSDKEAKSSMLLASTFAGIGFGNAGVHLCHGISYPISGLNYSKGRYQHPGYEVDHPIVPHGISVALTGPAVFNFTAPSSPDRHRQAAEIFNEFQPDGIDTKRIKDEDVGMLLHDRIARFLVGLDVPRGLNAVGYQSKDVHELVLGTLPQRRVLDLARTCLFHSGSILQSLSQRLTDHLHFATAGFTGNEGKEELGRIIEQAMSF
;
A
#
# COMPACT_ATOMS: atom_id res chain seq x y z
N MET A 1 7.49 65.44 -13.69
CA MET A 1 7.88 65.23 -15.10
C MET A 1 7.50 63.82 -15.49
N VAL A 2 6.37 63.69 -16.18
CA VAL A 2 5.77 62.47 -16.69
C VAL A 2 5.54 62.73 -18.18
N THR A 3 6.02 61.85 -19.06
CA THR A 3 5.59 61.67 -20.47
C THR A 3 6.39 60.50 -21.06
N ARG A 4 5.85 59.30 -21.33
CA ARG A 4 4.89 58.86 -22.37
C ARG A 4 5.29 59.21 -23.81
N ALA A 5 5.58 58.18 -24.61
CA ALA A 5 5.05 57.96 -25.98
C ALA A 5 5.66 56.66 -26.56
N ARG A 6 5.03 55.85 -27.42
CA ARG A 6 3.65 55.57 -27.85
C ARG A 6 3.74 54.29 -28.70
N VAL A 7 2.63 53.55 -28.77
CA VAL A 7 2.42 52.29 -29.48
C VAL A 7 1.91 52.53 -30.92
N SER A 8 2.08 51.53 -31.79
CA SER A 8 1.20 51.09 -32.92
C SER A 8 1.60 51.51 -34.37
N PRO A 9 1.08 50.83 -35.43
CA PRO A 9 0.90 49.38 -35.68
C PRO A 9 1.17 48.95 -37.16
N CYS A 10 1.21 47.64 -37.48
CA CYS A 10 0.69 46.97 -38.71
C CYS A 10 1.33 45.58 -38.94
N PRO A 11 0.73 44.64 -39.72
CA PRO A 11 -0.68 44.37 -40.05
C PRO A 11 -1.07 42.88 -39.74
N PRO A 12 -2.33 42.45 -39.93
CA PRO A 12 -2.79 41.13 -39.50
C PRO A 12 -2.47 40.04 -40.53
N LEU A 13 -1.97 38.89 -40.07
CA LEU A 13 -1.91 37.68 -40.89
C LEU A 13 -3.21 36.89 -40.70
N GLY A 14 -3.91 36.73 -41.82
CA GLY A 14 -5.28 36.25 -41.91
C GLY A 14 -5.47 34.79 -41.50
N LEU A 15 -6.65 34.57 -40.95
CA LEU A 15 -7.33 33.29 -40.80
C LEU A 15 -7.65 32.70 -42.18
N LEU A 16 -7.24 31.45 -42.41
CA LEU A 16 -7.77 30.54 -43.44
C LEU A 16 -7.85 29.11 -42.86
N PRO A 17 -8.76 28.26 -43.37
CA PRO A 17 -9.89 27.80 -42.57
C PRO A 17 -9.75 26.40 -41.97
N VAL A 18 -10.54 26.19 -40.92
CA VAL A 18 -10.83 24.89 -40.28
C VAL A 18 -11.41 23.94 -41.32
N ALA A 19 -10.69 22.86 -41.61
CA ALA A 19 -11.20 21.76 -42.41
C ALA A 19 -12.26 20.99 -41.61
N GLU A 20 -13.52 21.13 -42.03
CA GLU A 20 -14.66 20.30 -41.61
C GLU A 20 -14.35 18.82 -41.81
N ARG A 21 -14.10 18.07 -40.73
CA ARG A 21 -14.29 16.61 -40.75
C ARG A 21 -15.77 16.32 -40.55
N ARG A 22 -16.49 16.25 -41.67
CA ARG A 22 -17.87 15.78 -41.74
C ARG A 22 -17.97 14.35 -41.20
N ALA A 23 -18.88 14.17 -40.24
CA ALA A 23 -19.41 12.88 -39.87
C ALA A 23 -20.14 12.28 -41.09
N VAL A 24 -19.66 11.14 -41.57
CA VAL A 24 -20.37 10.33 -42.57
C VAL A 24 -21.33 9.42 -41.81
N LEU A 25 -22.57 9.86 -41.70
CA LEU A 25 -23.73 9.02 -41.43
C LEU A 25 -24.08 8.28 -42.74
N ILE A 26 -23.96 6.96 -42.74
CA ILE A 26 -24.53 6.11 -43.79
C ILE A 26 -25.94 5.73 -43.36
N PRO A 27 -27.00 6.09 -44.12
CA PRO A 27 -28.34 5.57 -43.92
C PRO A 27 -28.52 4.32 -44.79
N PHE A 28 -29.05 3.24 -44.23
CA PHE A 28 -29.77 2.23 -45.01
C PHE A 28 -30.99 1.77 -44.20
N SER A 29 -32.15 2.18 -44.69
CA SER A 29 -33.48 1.73 -44.28
C SER A 29 -34.12 0.98 -45.45
N LEU A 30 -35.11 0.14 -45.10
CA LEU A 30 -36.19 -0.50 -45.89
C LEU A 30 -35.97 -2.01 -46.17
N LEU A 31 -36.55 -2.92 -45.36
CA LEU A 31 -37.95 -3.44 -45.30
C LEU A 31 -38.16 -4.68 -46.21
N PRO A 32 -39.17 -5.59 -46.03
CA PRO A 32 -40.51 -5.43 -45.40
C PRO A 32 -40.93 -6.53 -44.36
N HIS A 33 -41.72 -6.19 -43.31
CA HIS A 33 -43.20 -6.37 -43.14
C HIS A 33 -43.75 -7.79 -43.41
N SER A 34 -44.30 -8.58 -42.47
CA SER A 34 -45.47 -8.50 -41.52
C SER A 34 -46.47 -9.65 -41.87
N PRO A 35 -47.65 -9.88 -41.23
CA PRO A 35 -48.11 -9.79 -39.84
C PRO A 35 -48.98 -11.03 -39.42
N HIS A 36 -49.49 -11.09 -38.18
CA HIS A 36 -50.84 -11.56 -37.73
C HIS A 36 -50.80 -11.96 -36.23
N ALA A 37 -51.42 -11.20 -35.32
CA ALA A 37 -52.82 -11.29 -34.83
C ALA A 37 -52.92 -12.12 -33.52
N ARG A 38 -53.12 -11.46 -32.37
CA ARG A 38 -54.39 -11.24 -31.59
C ARG A 38 -54.70 -12.36 -30.57
N CYS A 39 -54.94 -11.93 -29.32
CA CYS A 39 -56.06 -12.29 -28.41
C CYS A 39 -56.52 -13.77 -28.34
N LEU A 40 -56.77 -14.44 -27.22
CA LEU A 40 -57.45 -14.10 -25.96
C LEU A 40 -57.48 -15.39 -25.08
N ASP A 41 -57.98 -15.25 -23.83
CA ASP A 41 -58.61 -16.28 -22.98
C ASP A 41 -57.79 -17.08 -21.93
N HIS A 42 -58.04 -16.69 -20.67
CA HIS A 42 -58.03 -17.49 -19.44
C HIS A 42 -59.23 -18.47 -19.42
N PRO A 43 -59.21 -19.64 -18.71
CA PRO A 43 -59.44 -19.63 -17.25
C PRO A 43 -58.86 -20.78 -16.38
N TRP A 44 -58.74 -20.43 -15.10
CA TRP A 44 -58.78 -21.15 -13.81
C TRP A 44 -59.28 -22.61 -13.63
N ARG A 45 -58.65 -23.28 -12.63
CA ARG A 45 -59.04 -24.42 -11.73
C ARG A 45 -58.73 -25.85 -12.22
N ARG A 46 -58.12 -26.77 -11.44
CA ARG A 46 -58.07 -27.09 -9.98
C ARG A 46 -56.62 -27.47 -9.58
N VAL A 47 -55.94 -26.99 -8.53
CA VAL A 47 -56.12 -27.06 -7.05
C VAL A 47 -56.06 -28.48 -6.45
N LYS A 48 -54.97 -28.78 -5.73
CA LYS A 48 -55.00 -29.26 -4.33
C LYS A 48 -53.66 -29.01 -3.60
N SER A 49 -53.75 -28.10 -2.60
CA SER A 49 -53.08 -28.11 -1.27
C SER A 49 -51.56 -27.97 -1.17
N CYS A 50 -50.95 -27.17 -0.28
CA CYS A 50 -51.30 -25.98 0.53
C CYS A 50 -49.99 -25.62 1.29
N LYS A 51 -49.31 -24.53 0.93
CA LYS A 51 -49.05 -23.33 1.76
C LYS A 51 -48.43 -23.49 3.16
N SER A 52 -47.19 -23.01 3.26
CA SER A 52 -46.68 -21.98 4.19
C SER A 52 -47.07 -22.00 5.67
N SER A 53 -46.06 -22.06 6.54
CA SER A 53 -45.89 -21.18 7.72
C SER A 53 -44.73 -21.68 8.58
N LEU A 54 -43.67 -20.88 8.76
CA LEU A 54 -42.85 -20.98 9.97
C LEU A 54 -42.16 -19.64 10.26
N LEU A 55 -42.96 -18.74 10.83
CA LEU A 55 -42.48 -17.65 11.68
C LEU A 55 -42.69 -18.05 13.14
N GLN A 56 -41.58 -18.04 13.89
CA GLN A 56 -41.43 -17.67 15.29
C GLN A 56 -42.58 -17.96 16.28
N ARG A 57 -42.27 -18.76 17.32
CA ARG A 57 -42.58 -18.44 18.72
C ARG A 57 -41.67 -19.23 19.68
N THR A 58 -40.81 -18.47 20.35
CA THR A 58 -40.46 -18.54 21.78
C THR A 58 -41.21 -19.58 22.64
N HIS A 59 -40.48 -20.39 23.42
CA HIS A 59 -40.46 -20.33 24.90
C HIS A 59 -39.46 -21.34 25.50
N LYS A 60 -38.65 -20.85 26.46
CA LYS A 60 -37.88 -21.64 27.45
C LYS A 60 -38.86 -22.38 28.39
N THR A 61 -38.50 -23.58 28.86
CA THR A 61 -38.20 -23.93 30.27
C THR A 61 -38.14 -25.45 30.48
N HIS A 62 -37.11 -25.90 31.20
CA HIS A 62 -36.97 -27.16 31.96
C HIS A 62 -37.22 -28.51 31.26
N CYS A 63 -36.13 -29.25 31.02
CA CYS A 63 -36.14 -30.71 31.16
C CYS A 63 -34.92 -31.14 31.97
N GLY A 64 -35.15 -31.53 33.22
CA GLY A 64 -34.22 -32.26 34.06
C GLY A 64 -34.49 -33.75 33.88
N CYS A 65 -33.57 -34.47 33.25
CA CYS A 65 -33.60 -35.92 33.23
C CYS A 65 -32.17 -36.48 33.31
N SER A 66 -31.96 -37.36 34.28
CA SER A 66 -30.69 -37.83 34.82
C SER A 66 -30.10 -39.06 34.08
N ILE A 67 -30.12 -39.07 32.74
CA ILE A 67 -29.71 -40.25 31.95
C ILE A 67 -28.58 -39.98 30.93
N CYS A 68 -28.12 -38.74 30.75
CA CYS A 68 -27.07 -38.43 29.75
C CYS A 68 -25.66 -38.30 30.34
N SER A 69 -25.33 -39.07 31.36
CA SER A 69 -23.96 -39.19 31.89
C SER A 69 -23.50 -40.64 31.82
N GLY A 70 -22.84 -41.00 30.71
CA GLY A 70 -22.04 -42.22 30.62
C GLY A 70 -22.21 -43.00 29.33
N VAL A 71 -21.45 -42.67 28.30
CA VAL A 71 -21.05 -43.65 27.29
C VAL A 71 -19.55 -43.50 27.06
N LYS A 72 -18.78 -44.49 27.52
CA LYS A 72 -17.36 -44.67 27.18
C LYS A 72 -17.32 -45.45 25.86
N ASN A 73 -16.68 -44.90 24.83
CA ASN A 73 -16.48 -45.61 23.56
C ASN A 73 -15.58 -46.84 23.79
N SER A 74 -15.95 -47.98 23.20
CA SER A 74 -15.21 -49.22 23.37
C SER A 74 -13.98 -49.26 22.45
N ALA A 75 -12.97 -50.06 22.80
CA ALA A 75 -11.78 -50.28 21.95
C ALA A 75 -12.14 -50.82 20.55
N LEU A 76 -13.32 -51.45 20.41
CA LEU A 76 -13.83 -51.97 19.15
C LEU A 76 -14.28 -50.85 18.20
N ASP A 77 -14.78 -49.74 18.74
CA ASP A 77 -15.24 -48.58 17.97
C ASP A 77 -14.05 -47.81 17.36
N ILE A 78 -12.94 -47.75 18.09
CA ILE A 78 -11.68 -47.16 17.62
C ILE A 78 -11.04 -48.04 16.53
N LEU A 79 -11.11 -49.36 16.66
CA LEU A 79 -10.57 -50.29 15.66
C LEU A 79 -11.39 -50.29 14.35
N ASN A 80 -12.71 -50.12 14.45
CA ASN A 80 -13.60 -50.00 13.30
C ASN A 80 -13.42 -48.66 12.57
N ALA A 81 -13.18 -47.56 13.31
CA ALA A 81 -12.83 -46.26 12.72
C ALA A 81 -11.47 -46.29 12.00
N SER A 82 -10.46 -46.97 12.56
CA SER A 82 -9.16 -47.16 11.93
C SER A 82 -9.24 -47.96 10.63
N LYS A 83 -10.11 -48.99 10.55
CA LYS A 83 -10.29 -49.78 9.33
C LYS A 83 -11.04 -49.01 8.24
N ALA A 84 -11.97 -48.14 8.60
CA ALA A 84 -12.70 -47.28 7.65
C ALA A 84 -11.80 -46.20 6.99
N ILE A 85 -10.74 -45.75 7.67
CA ILE A 85 -9.77 -44.79 7.12
C ILE A 85 -8.79 -45.47 6.15
N GLN A 86 -8.46 -46.75 6.35
CA GLN A 86 -7.50 -47.49 5.51
C GLN A 86 -8.11 -48.12 4.26
N SER A 87 -9.40 -48.49 4.26
CA SER A 87 -10.07 -48.98 3.05
C SER A 87 -10.65 -47.79 2.28
N GLY A 88 -9.97 -47.36 1.21
CA GLY A 88 -10.39 -46.28 0.29
C GLY A 88 -11.75 -46.52 -0.40
N GLY A 89 -12.82 -46.55 0.38
CA GLY A 89 -14.18 -46.86 -0.03
C GLY A 89 -15.04 -45.61 -0.09
N LYS A 90 -15.68 -45.44 -1.24
CA LYS A 90 -16.68 -44.41 -1.58
C LYS A 90 -17.78 -44.31 -0.51
N ALA A 91 -17.60 -43.46 0.50
CA ALA A 91 -18.67 -43.03 1.39
C ALA A 91 -19.40 -41.84 0.76
N ARG A 92 -20.70 -41.99 0.53
CA ARG A 92 -21.59 -40.95 -0.02
C ARG A 92 -21.56 -39.72 0.87
N THR A 93 -20.92 -38.66 0.40
CA THR A 93 -20.89 -37.34 1.01
C THR A 93 -22.25 -36.66 0.83
N TYR A 94 -23.08 -36.66 1.87
CA TYR A 94 -24.06 -35.60 2.11
C TYR A 94 -23.41 -34.40 2.81
N ALA A 95 -22.10 -34.21 2.66
CA ALA A 95 -21.44 -32.97 3.02
C ALA A 95 -21.72 -31.98 1.88
N THR A 96 -22.38 -30.88 2.19
CA THR A 96 -22.42 -29.71 1.30
C THR A 96 -21.00 -29.43 0.82
N PRO A 97 -20.71 -29.39 -0.49
CA PRO A 97 -19.37 -29.09 -0.95
C PRO A 97 -19.03 -27.70 -0.41
N VAL A 98 -17.99 -27.62 0.43
CA VAL A 98 -17.34 -26.35 0.71
C VAL A 98 -16.74 -25.95 -0.63
N GLU A 99 -17.36 -24.98 -1.31
CA GLU A 99 -16.85 -24.48 -2.59
C GLU A 99 -15.37 -24.15 -2.42
N ALA A 100 -14.52 -24.74 -3.26
CA ALA A 100 -13.10 -24.45 -3.23
C ALA A 100 -12.90 -22.93 -3.38
N PRO A 101 -11.99 -22.31 -2.62
CA PRO A 101 -11.72 -20.89 -2.74
C PRO A 101 -11.46 -20.53 -4.21
N GLN A 102 -12.23 -19.60 -4.75
CA GLN A 102 -12.09 -19.17 -6.14
C GLN A 102 -11.11 -18.00 -6.23
N THR A 103 -10.35 -17.96 -7.31
CA THR A 103 -9.50 -16.81 -7.63
C THR A 103 -10.33 -15.60 -8.08
N GLU A 104 -9.74 -14.43 -7.95
CA GLU A 104 -10.36 -13.18 -8.39
C GLU A 104 -10.47 -13.10 -9.93
N TYR A 105 -11.51 -12.43 -10.43
CA TYR A 105 -11.72 -12.22 -11.88
C TYR A 105 -11.79 -10.73 -12.25
N ALA A 106 -11.88 -9.84 -11.26
CA ALA A 106 -12.00 -8.41 -11.47
C ALA A 106 -11.16 -7.62 -10.46
N PHE A 107 -10.68 -6.45 -10.87
CA PHE A 107 -10.04 -5.48 -10.00
C PHE A 107 -10.82 -4.15 -10.03
N GLU A 108 -10.68 -3.37 -8.97
CA GLU A 108 -11.32 -2.08 -8.79
C GLU A 108 -10.26 -1.01 -8.57
N VAL A 109 -10.16 -0.07 -9.49
CA VAL A 109 -9.27 1.08 -9.34
C VAL A 109 -10.05 2.21 -8.73
N ALA A 110 -9.49 2.80 -7.68
CA ALA A 110 -9.89 4.14 -7.29
C ALA A 110 -8.64 4.96 -6.98
N ALA A 111 -8.71 6.24 -7.32
CA ALA A 111 -7.63 7.20 -7.17
C ALA A 111 -8.23 8.51 -6.65
N SER A 112 -7.45 9.23 -5.85
CA SER A 112 -7.78 10.59 -5.44
C SER A 112 -7.69 11.54 -6.64
N ASN A 113 -8.44 12.64 -6.60
CA ASN A 113 -8.17 13.73 -7.54
C ASN A 113 -6.78 14.29 -7.28
N LEU A 114 -6.12 14.76 -8.32
CA LEU A 114 -4.78 15.31 -8.25
C LEU A 114 -4.74 16.69 -8.88
N ARG A 115 -4.12 17.65 -8.19
CA ARG A 115 -3.71 18.93 -8.78
C ARG A 115 -2.20 19.04 -8.66
N TYR A 116 -1.53 19.21 -9.79
CA TYR A 116 -0.09 19.36 -9.87
C TYR A 116 0.27 20.71 -10.47
N GLY A 117 1.26 21.38 -9.90
CA GLY A 117 1.82 22.60 -10.46
C GLY A 117 2.58 23.42 -9.42
N GLU A 118 3.49 24.27 -9.86
CA GLU A 118 4.20 25.17 -8.96
C GLU A 118 3.23 26.20 -8.35
N GLY A 119 3.18 26.28 -7.02
CA GLY A 119 2.36 27.24 -6.28
C GLY A 119 0.88 26.87 -6.11
N VAL A 120 0.44 25.68 -6.54
CA VAL A 120 -0.97 25.23 -6.43
C VAL A 120 -1.46 25.12 -4.98
N THR A 121 -0.54 25.08 -3.99
CA THR A 121 -0.90 25.12 -2.57
C THR A 121 -1.70 26.38 -2.19
N ARG A 122 -1.53 27.48 -2.93
CA ARG A 122 -2.26 28.75 -2.70
C ARG A 122 -3.75 28.68 -3.02
N GLU A 123 -4.21 27.62 -3.68
CA GLU A 123 -5.61 27.45 -4.06
C GLU A 123 -6.45 26.74 -2.98
N VAL A 124 -5.81 26.13 -1.98
CA VAL A 124 -6.45 25.27 -0.97
C VAL A 124 -7.59 25.97 -0.22
N GLY A 125 -7.43 27.25 0.15
CA GLY A 125 -8.46 28.03 0.80
C GLY A 125 -9.70 28.22 -0.08
N MET A 126 -9.50 28.47 -1.38
CA MET A 126 -10.60 28.57 -2.33
C MET A 126 -11.28 27.22 -2.54
N ASP A 127 -10.53 26.11 -2.55
CA ASP A 127 -11.11 24.76 -2.61
C ASP A 127 -12.06 24.51 -1.42
N PHE A 128 -11.66 24.88 -0.20
CA PHE A 128 -12.51 24.74 0.98
C PHE A 128 -13.71 25.70 0.97
N ALA A 129 -13.52 26.93 0.50
CA ALA A 129 -14.61 27.89 0.33
C ALA A 129 -15.67 27.36 -0.66
N ASN A 130 -15.23 26.82 -1.81
CA ASN A 130 -16.10 26.20 -2.81
C ASN A 130 -16.83 24.97 -2.26
N GLN A 131 -16.19 24.20 -1.39
CA GLN A 131 -16.81 23.08 -0.67
C GLN A 131 -17.70 23.52 0.50
N LYS A 132 -17.82 24.84 0.76
CA LYS A 132 -18.60 25.43 1.85
C LYS A 132 -18.17 24.89 3.22
N ALA A 133 -16.86 24.79 3.43
CA ALA A 133 -16.30 24.37 4.70
C ALA A 133 -16.73 25.32 5.84
N ARG A 134 -17.32 24.76 6.90
CA ARG A 134 -17.69 25.51 8.12
C ARG A 134 -16.49 25.73 9.02
N LYS A 135 -15.66 24.69 9.16
CA LYS A 135 -14.43 24.68 9.95
C LYS A 135 -13.50 23.59 9.41
N VAL A 136 -12.22 23.91 9.23
CA VAL A 136 -11.19 22.98 8.74
C VAL A 136 -10.27 22.59 9.89
N GLY A 137 -10.08 21.28 10.09
CA GLY A 137 -9.03 20.76 10.96
C GLY A 137 -7.73 20.64 10.17
N VAL A 138 -6.74 21.47 10.46
CA VAL A 138 -5.43 21.49 9.78
C VAL A 138 -4.43 20.67 10.59
N PHE A 139 -3.84 19.64 9.98
CA PHE A 139 -2.90 18.74 10.62
C PHE A 139 -1.51 18.88 10.00
N THR A 140 -0.51 19.03 10.86
CA THR A 140 0.91 19.14 10.47
C THR A 140 1.84 18.70 11.61
N ASP A 141 3.14 18.67 11.36
CA ASP A 141 4.16 18.45 12.40
C ASP A 141 4.87 19.75 12.78
N ALA A 142 5.59 19.73 13.91
CA ALA A 142 6.23 20.92 14.47
C ALA A 142 7.34 21.51 13.61
N THR A 143 7.89 20.75 12.66
CA THR A 143 8.88 21.22 11.70
C THR A 143 8.17 21.87 10.52
N VAL A 144 7.25 21.16 9.88
CA VAL A 144 6.50 21.62 8.70
C VAL A 144 5.64 22.84 9.02
N SER A 145 5.15 22.98 10.25
CA SER A 145 4.36 24.14 10.68
C SER A 145 5.06 25.48 10.46
N LYS A 146 6.41 25.48 10.41
CA LYS A 146 7.26 26.67 10.23
C LYS A 146 7.70 26.87 8.77
N LEU A 147 7.45 25.90 7.90
CA LEU A 147 7.93 25.87 6.52
C LEU A 147 6.95 26.55 5.55
N LEU A 148 7.43 26.80 4.33
CA LEU A 148 6.66 27.41 3.25
C LEU A 148 5.32 26.72 2.95
N PRO A 149 5.22 25.37 2.91
CA PRO A 149 3.95 24.69 2.60
C PRO A 149 2.82 25.08 3.56
N MET A 150 3.13 25.11 4.86
CA MET A 150 2.14 25.47 5.88
C MET A 150 1.78 26.95 5.78
N LYS A 151 2.75 27.83 5.60
CA LYS A 151 2.52 29.27 5.43
C LYS A 151 1.58 29.53 4.25
N MET A 152 1.87 28.95 3.09
CA MET A 152 1.02 29.10 1.89
C MET A 152 -0.40 28.56 2.12
N ALA A 153 -0.54 27.42 2.80
CA ALA A 153 -1.84 26.84 3.10
C ALA A 153 -2.67 27.71 4.07
N ILE A 154 -2.05 28.25 5.12
CA ILE A 154 -2.71 29.12 6.08
C ILE A 154 -3.09 30.47 5.44
N GLU A 155 -2.17 31.12 4.73
CA GLU A 155 -2.44 32.37 4.01
C GLU A 155 -3.60 32.19 3.03
N SER A 156 -3.68 31.04 2.36
CA SER A 156 -4.78 30.70 1.45
C SER A 156 -6.12 30.58 2.19
N LEU A 157 -6.16 29.88 3.34
CA LEU A 157 -7.36 29.75 4.17
C LEU A 157 -7.85 31.11 4.68
N GLU A 158 -6.92 31.95 5.14
CA GLU A 158 -7.21 33.31 5.63
C GLU A 158 -7.74 34.21 4.52
N ALA A 159 -7.11 34.21 3.35
CA ALA A 159 -7.56 34.98 2.19
C ALA A 159 -8.97 34.58 1.72
N ALA A 160 -9.32 33.30 1.88
CA ALA A 160 -10.65 32.77 1.56
C ALA A 160 -11.67 32.91 2.73
N ASN A 161 -11.27 33.48 3.87
CA ASN A 161 -12.08 33.58 5.09
C ASN A 161 -12.64 32.22 5.58
N VAL A 162 -11.85 31.14 5.45
CA VAL A 162 -12.23 29.80 5.90
C VAL A 162 -11.79 29.58 7.35
N PRO A 163 -12.70 29.34 8.31
CA PRO A 163 -12.31 29.08 9.70
C PRO A 163 -11.51 27.78 9.83
N TYR A 164 -10.44 27.80 10.62
CA TYR A 164 -9.58 26.63 10.82
C TYR A 164 -9.05 26.51 12.26
N GLU A 165 -8.57 25.32 12.62
CA GLU A 165 -7.75 25.08 13.82
C GLU A 165 -6.57 24.19 13.44
N VAL A 166 -5.41 24.47 14.04
CA VAL A 166 -4.18 23.76 13.73
C VAL A 166 -3.84 22.74 14.81
N TYR A 167 -3.53 21.53 14.37
CA TYR A 167 -2.89 20.48 15.15
C TYR A 167 -1.48 20.24 14.63
N ASP A 168 -0.48 20.78 15.33
CA ASP A 168 0.95 20.71 14.96
C ASP A 168 1.75 19.70 15.79
N LYS A 169 1.09 18.98 16.69
CA LYS A 169 1.71 18.04 17.63
C LYS A 169 1.92 16.64 17.03
N ILE A 170 1.95 16.52 15.69
CA ILE A 170 2.35 15.28 15.00
C ILE A 170 3.85 15.08 15.24
N ARG A 171 4.21 13.87 15.66
CA ARG A 171 5.60 13.48 15.87
C ARG A 171 6.01 12.47 14.81
N VAL A 172 7.27 12.52 14.44
CA VAL A 172 7.99 11.36 13.92
C VAL A 172 7.96 10.32 15.03
N GLU A 173 7.52 9.11 14.73
CA GLU A 173 7.40 8.00 15.68
C GLU A 173 6.22 8.04 16.68
N PRO A 174 4.96 8.04 16.20
CA PRO A 174 3.78 8.03 17.05
C PRO A 174 3.47 6.65 17.63
N ASN A 175 3.15 6.65 18.91
CA ASN A 175 2.59 5.55 19.67
C ASN A 175 1.07 5.68 19.81
N GLN A 176 0.42 4.69 20.41
CA GLN A 176 -1.04 4.70 20.67
C GLN A 176 -1.54 5.96 21.39
N ASN A 177 -0.76 6.56 22.29
CA ASN A 177 -1.19 7.77 23.01
C ASN A 177 -1.32 8.97 22.07
N SER A 178 -0.43 9.05 21.08
CA SER A 178 -0.46 10.10 20.08
C SER A 178 -1.62 9.94 19.09
N TRP A 179 -2.08 8.71 18.83
CA TRP A 179 -3.35 8.43 18.12
C TRP A 179 -4.52 9.06 18.86
N GLN A 180 -4.63 8.70 20.14
CA GLN A 180 -5.74 9.15 20.97
C GLN A 180 -5.77 10.68 21.08
N ALA A 181 -4.62 11.32 21.31
CA ALA A 181 -4.54 12.78 21.38
C ALA A 181 -5.00 13.50 20.10
N ALA A 182 -4.79 12.88 18.93
CA ALA A 182 -5.25 13.42 17.65
C ALA A 182 -6.76 13.33 17.49
N VAL A 183 -7.29 12.15 17.81
CA VAL A 183 -8.70 11.82 17.74
C VAL A 183 -9.47 12.68 18.73
N ASP A 184 -8.95 12.83 19.94
CA ASP A 184 -9.54 13.65 21.00
C ASP A 184 -9.60 15.13 20.57
N PHE A 185 -8.49 15.67 20.04
CA PHE A 185 -8.49 17.02 19.47
C PHE A 185 -9.54 17.17 18.37
N ALA A 186 -9.61 16.22 17.44
CA ALA A 186 -10.59 16.28 16.36
C ALA A 186 -12.04 16.14 16.86
N LYS A 187 -12.28 15.38 17.92
CA LYS A 187 -13.59 15.22 18.56
C LYS A 187 -14.01 16.44 19.38
N GLN A 188 -13.06 17.24 19.88
CA GLN A 188 -13.32 18.48 20.61
C GLN A 188 -13.84 19.62 19.71
N HIS A 189 -13.74 19.47 18.39
CA HIS A 189 -14.14 20.49 17.42
C HIS A 189 -15.14 19.93 16.38
N ASP A 190 -16.04 20.75 15.86
CA ASP A 190 -16.90 20.36 14.73
C ASP A 190 -16.23 20.66 13.37
N PHE A 191 -15.17 19.91 13.05
CA PHE A 191 -14.45 20.08 11.78
C PHE A 191 -15.23 19.52 10.60
N SER A 192 -15.85 20.38 9.79
CA SER A 192 -16.54 19.93 8.57
C SER A 192 -15.62 19.28 7.52
N HIS A 193 -14.34 19.66 7.51
CA HIS A 193 -13.33 19.29 6.52
C HIS A 193 -11.97 19.13 7.19
N PHE A 194 -11.06 18.43 6.53
CA PHE A 194 -9.70 18.23 7.01
C PHE A 194 -8.67 18.66 5.96
N LEU A 195 -7.59 19.27 6.42
CA LEU A 195 -6.41 19.59 5.63
C LEU A 195 -5.20 18.93 6.28
N ALA A 196 -4.37 18.26 5.49
CA ALA A 196 -3.09 17.73 5.93
C ALA A 196 -1.94 18.34 5.14
N VAL A 197 -0.97 18.92 5.83
CA VAL A 197 0.22 19.52 5.24
C VAL A 197 1.45 18.89 5.88
N GLY A 198 2.16 18.05 5.13
CA GLY A 198 3.33 17.36 5.66
C GLY A 198 3.76 16.16 4.83
N GLY A 199 4.71 15.40 5.35
CA GLY A 199 5.14 14.15 4.69
C GLY A 199 4.15 13.03 4.92
N GLY A 200 4.60 11.81 4.59
CA GLY A 200 3.86 10.57 4.86
C GLY A 200 3.21 10.57 6.24
N SER A 201 3.96 10.85 7.32
CA SER A 201 3.48 10.92 8.71
C SER A 201 2.24 11.76 8.97
N VAL A 202 2.03 12.83 8.20
CA VAL A 202 0.91 13.75 8.40
C VAL A 202 -0.30 13.28 7.60
N ILE A 203 -0.10 12.87 6.34
CA ILE A 203 -1.15 12.58 5.35
C ILE A 203 -1.65 11.14 5.41
N ASP A 204 -0.74 10.15 5.41
CA ASP A 204 -1.03 8.71 5.58
C ASP A 204 -0.14 8.13 6.68
N THR A 205 -0.08 6.82 6.79
CA THR A 205 1.14 6.21 7.26
C THR A 205 1.80 5.55 6.07
N CYS A 206 2.86 6.16 5.57
CA CYS A 206 4.01 5.36 5.20
C CYS A 206 5.26 6.04 5.74
N LEU A 207 6.01 5.28 6.52
CA LEU A 207 7.45 5.22 6.70
C LEU A 207 7.58 4.21 7.88
N SER A 208 8.08 2.99 7.63
CA SER A 208 8.48 2.07 8.70
C SER A 208 9.41 2.79 9.67
N GLN A 209 9.07 2.65 10.94
CA GLN A 209 9.53 3.43 12.08
C GLN A 209 8.56 4.60 12.26
N ALA A 210 7.42 4.15 12.81
CA ALA A 210 6.32 4.88 13.36
C ALA A 210 6.09 6.26 12.70
N ARG A 211 5.08 6.40 11.84
CA ARG A 211 4.64 7.71 11.34
C ARG A 211 3.15 7.69 11.02
N MET A 212 2.32 7.55 12.04
CA MET A 212 0.85 7.55 11.96
C MET A 212 0.29 8.86 11.42
N CYS A 213 -0.52 8.69 10.37
CA CYS A 213 -1.61 9.58 9.98
C CYS A 213 -2.56 9.93 11.13
N ARG A 214 -2.52 11.18 11.58
CA ARG A 214 -3.55 11.66 12.48
C ARG A 214 -4.81 12.06 11.74
N VAL A 215 -4.72 12.53 10.50
CA VAL A 215 -5.87 13.14 9.83
C VAL A 215 -6.89 12.11 9.34
N LYS A 216 -6.47 11.01 8.68
CA LYS A 216 -7.37 9.96 8.15
C LYS A 216 -8.02 9.20 9.28
N VAL A 217 -7.24 8.90 10.32
CA VAL A 217 -7.70 8.25 11.54
C VAL A 217 -8.64 9.17 12.33
N ALA A 218 -8.27 10.43 12.56
CA ALA A 218 -9.13 11.40 13.22
C ALA A 218 -10.45 11.57 12.47
N ASN A 219 -10.41 11.72 11.15
CA ASN A 219 -11.60 11.80 10.31
C ASN A 219 -12.47 10.55 10.43
N LEU A 220 -11.86 9.35 10.38
CA LEU A 220 -12.55 8.08 10.57
C LEU A 220 -13.27 8.02 11.93
N PHE A 221 -12.58 8.32 13.03
CA PHE A 221 -13.15 8.23 14.37
C PHE A 221 -14.07 9.41 14.75
N VAL A 222 -14.01 10.53 14.02
CA VAL A 222 -15.02 11.60 14.09
C VAL A 222 -16.32 11.15 13.41
N CYS A 223 -16.24 10.38 12.31
CA CYS A 223 -17.43 9.82 11.64
C CYS A 223 -17.97 8.55 12.33
N HIS A 224 -17.14 7.89 13.14
CA HIS A 224 -17.47 6.68 13.90
C HIS A 224 -17.11 6.83 15.38
N PRO A 225 -17.80 7.72 16.12
CA PRO A 225 -17.49 7.98 17.53
C PRO A 225 -17.63 6.75 18.44
N GLU A 226 -18.48 5.80 18.04
CA GLU A 226 -18.77 4.53 18.73
C GLU A 226 -17.75 3.41 18.47
N ALA A 227 -16.88 3.55 17.48
CA ALA A 227 -15.97 2.49 17.06
C ALA A 227 -14.73 2.40 17.94
N GLU A 228 -14.27 1.18 18.20
CA GLU A 228 -12.99 0.93 18.86
C GLU A 228 -11.84 1.00 17.86
N LEU A 229 -10.63 1.34 18.32
CA LEU A 229 -9.45 1.42 17.46
C LEU A 229 -9.26 0.17 16.58
N LEU A 230 -9.35 -1.02 17.20
CA LEU A 230 -9.11 -2.30 16.54
C LEU A 230 -10.26 -2.77 15.62
N ASP A 231 -11.39 -2.05 15.57
CA ASP A 231 -12.51 -2.43 14.70
C ASP A 231 -12.12 -2.38 13.21
N PHE A 232 -11.40 -1.34 12.80
CA PHE A 232 -11.01 -1.12 11.41
C PHE A 232 -9.61 -1.64 11.07
N VAL A 233 -8.81 -1.96 12.08
CA VAL A 233 -7.46 -2.51 11.89
C VAL A 233 -7.54 -3.86 11.19
N ASN A 234 -6.68 -4.07 10.21
CA ASN A 234 -6.66 -5.27 9.37
C ASN A 234 -6.47 -6.54 10.22
N ALA A 235 -7.17 -7.61 9.84
CA ALA A 235 -6.93 -8.95 10.37
C ALA A 235 -5.51 -9.44 10.01
N PRO A 236 -4.85 -10.25 10.85
CA PRO A 236 -5.37 -10.87 12.08
C PRO A 236 -5.25 -10.00 13.35
N VAL A 237 -4.62 -8.82 13.29
CA VAL A 237 -4.38 -7.99 14.48
C VAL A 237 -5.64 -7.27 14.95
N GLY A 238 -6.47 -6.79 14.02
CA GLY A 238 -7.78 -6.19 14.31
C GLY A 238 -8.94 -6.97 13.69
N LYS A 239 -10.15 -6.38 13.74
CA LYS A 239 -11.39 -7.01 13.24
C LYS A 239 -11.62 -6.81 11.74
N GLY A 240 -10.87 -5.92 11.08
CA GLY A 240 -10.94 -5.65 9.64
C GLY A 240 -12.33 -5.25 9.15
N LYS A 241 -13.14 -4.59 9.98
CA LYS A 241 -14.52 -4.23 9.63
C LYS A 241 -14.54 -3.25 8.45
N PRO A 242 -15.51 -3.37 7.51
CA PRO A 242 -15.66 -2.41 6.44
C PRO A 242 -16.07 -1.03 6.98
N ILE A 243 -15.59 0.03 6.33
CA ILE A 243 -16.02 1.41 6.59
C ILE A 243 -17.25 1.68 5.73
N ASN A 244 -18.42 1.85 6.37
CA ASN A 244 -19.71 1.97 5.70
C ASN A 244 -20.30 3.40 5.70
N LYS A 245 -19.62 4.37 6.33
CA LYS A 245 -20.02 5.79 6.31
C LYS A 245 -19.07 6.57 5.41
N SER A 246 -19.59 7.64 4.80
CA SER A 246 -18.74 8.63 4.12
C SER A 246 -17.91 9.39 5.16
N LEU A 247 -16.62 9.50 4.91
CA LEU A 247 -15.74 10.35 5.71
C LEU A 247 -15.91 11.82 5.31
N ARG A 248 -15.49 12.75 6.18
CA ARG A 248 -15.46 14.18 5.85
C ARG A 248 -14.39 14.43 4.77
N PRO A 249 -14.55 15.43 3.88
CA PRO A 249 -13.56 15.66 2.83
C PRO A 249 -12.17 15.98 3.40
N LEU A 250 -11.14 15.41 2.77
CA LEU A 250 -9.73 15.58 3.14
C LEU A 250 -8.96 16.10 1.93
N ILE A 251 -8.27 17.23 2.08
CA ILE A 251 -7.26 17.72 1.12
C ILE A 251 -5.86 17.44 1.70
N ALA A 252 -4.97 16.89 0.88
CA ALA A 252 -3.63 16.47 1.27
C ALA A 252 -2.56 17.23 0.49
N VAL A 253 -1.59 17.83 1.18
CA VAL A 253 -0.50 18.64 0.64
C VAL A 253 0.84 17.98 1.01
N PRO A 254 1.38 17.08 0.17
CA PRO A 254 2.66 16.41 0.44
C PRO A 254 3.84 17.37 0.46
N THR A 255 4.74 17.15 1.42
CA THR A 255 6.03 17.88 1.57
C THR A 255 7.25 16.99 1.40
N THR A 256 7.04 15.71 1.09
CA THR A 256 8.08 14.71 0.81
C THR A 256 7.72 13.93 -0.44
N ALA A 257 8.69 13.68 -1.32
CA ALA A 257 8.54 12.83 -2.50
C ALA A 257 8.85 11.36 -2.15
N GLY A 258 7.88 10.63 -1.58
CA GLY A 258 8.07 9.22 -1.21
C GLY A 258 6.80 8.39 -1.16
N THR A 259 5.90 8.77 -0.27
CA THR A 259 4.89 7.83 0.24
C THR A 259 3.63 7.72 -0.62
N GLY A 260 3.36 8.67 -1.52
CA GLY A 260 2.14 8.72 -2.34
C GLY A 260 0.85 8.74 -1.49
N SER A 261 0.96 9.28 -0.28
CA SER A 261 -0.09 9.28 0.75
C SER A 261 -1.34 10.05 0.30
N GLU A 262 -1.11 11.13 -0.43
CA GLU A 262 -2.13 11.97 -1.02
C GLU A 262 -3.06 11.23 -2.01
N THR A 263 -2.70 10.01 -2.46
CA THR A 263 -3.50 9.17 -3.36
C THR A 263 -3.90 7.81 -2.79
N THR A 264 -3.44 7.44 -1.60
CA THR A 264 -3.65 6.09 -1.04
C THR A 264 -4.67 6.08 0.10
N GLY A 265 -5.13 4.88 0.49
CA GLY A 265 -6.14 4.69 1.54
C GLY A 265 -5.60 3.93 2.74
N THR A 266 -4.34 4.16 3.11
CA THR A 266 -3.63 3.31 4.07
C THR A 266 -3.19 4.09 5.30
N ALA A 267 -3.38 3.51 6.49
CA ALA A 267 -2.94 4.04 7.78
C ALA A 267 -2.35 2.91 8.65
N ILE A 268 -1.03 2.78 8.64
CA ILE A 268 -0.20 1.85 9.44
C ILE A 268 0.19 2.46 10.81
N PHE A 269 0.42 1.63 11.83
CA PHE A 269 1.00 2.00 13.12
C PHE A 269 1.68 0.83 13.81
N ASP A 270 2.44 1.14 14.85
CA ASP A 270 2.99 0.15 15.76
C ASP A 270 1.98 -0.20 16.85
N TYR A 271 1.59 -1.48 16.91
CA TYR A 271 0.75 -1.98 17.98
C TYR A 271 1.64 -2.55 19.08
N SER A 272 1.96 -1.68 20.05
CA SER A 272 2.89 -1.97 21.15
C SER A 272 2.64 -3.32 21.86
N PRO A 273 1.40 -3.79 22.10
CA PRO A 273 1.18 -5.09 22.74
C PRO A 273 1.72 -6.30 21.96
N LEU A 274 1.86 -6.21 20.63
CA LEU A 274 2.39 -7.29 19.79
C LEU A 274 3.79 -7.00 19.24
N SER A 275 4.38 -5.82 19.55
CA SER A 275 5.62 -5.34 18.92
C SER A 275 5.58 -5.50 17.38
N ALA A 276 4.39 -5.34 16.80
CA ALA A 276 4.10 -5.62 15.41
C ALA A 276 3.42 -4.43 14.78
N LYS A 277 3.82 -4.11 13.55
CA LYS A 277 3.19 -3.06 12.76
C LYS A 277 1.89 -3.60 12.15
N THR A 278 0.80 -2.86 12.25
CA THR A 278 -0.48 -3.18 11.62
C THR A 278 -1.14 -1.90 11.12
N GLY A 279 -2.32 -1.95 10.50
CA GLY A 279 -3.00 -0.73 10.09
C GLY A 279 -4.37 -0.94 9.49
N ILE A 280 -4.94 0.14 8.98
CA ILE A 280 -6.21 0.19 8.27
C ILE A 280 -5.89 0.42 6.79
N ALA A 281 -6.38 -0.44 5.90
CA ALA A 281 -6.25 -0.25 4.46
C ALA A 281 -7.65 -0.24 3.84
N ASN A 282 -8.17 0.95 3.55
CA ASN A 282 -9.52 1.10 3.01
C ASN A 282 -9.62 2.30 2.06
N ARG A 283 -10.29 2.12 0.93
CA ARG A 283 -10.51 3.15 -0.09
C ARG A 283 -11.19 4.40 0.47
N ALA A 284 -12.05 4.26 1.49
CA ALA A 284 -12.74 5.37 2.14
C ALA A 284 -11.79 6.38 2.83
N LEU A 285 -10.55 5.97 3.15
CA LEU A 285 -9.54 6.84 3.75
C LEU A 285 -8.79 7.70 2.72
N ARG A 286 -9.04 7.52 1.41
CA ARG A 286 -8.36 8.30 0.38
C ARG A 286 -8.71 9.79 0.50
N PRO A 287 -7.72 10.70 0.36
CA PRO A 287 -8.01 12.12 0.26
C PRO A 287 -8.92 12.39 -0.94
N LEU A 288 -9.77 13.41 -0.82
CA LEU A 288 -10.58 13.90 -1.93
C LEU A 288 -9.68 14.52 -3.02
N LEU A 289 -8.64 15.24 -2.58
CA LEU A 289 -7.73 15.97 -3.46
C LEU A 289 -6.29 15.94 -2.90
N GLY A 290 -5.34 15.51 -3.71
CA GLY A 290 -3.91 15.69 -3.49
C GLY A 290 -3.38 16.94 -4.20
N ILE A 291 -2.70 17.82 -3.47
CA ILE A 291 -2.14 19.09 -3.94
C ILE A 291 -0.62 18.93 -4.06
N VAL A 292 -0.15 18.60 -5.25
CA VAL A 292 1.24 18.24 -5.52
C VAL A 292 1.97 19.45 -6.10
N ASP A 293 2.59 20.19 -5.20
CA ASP A 293 3.31 21.43 -5.49
C ASP A 293 4.82 21.20 -5.31
N PRO A 294 5.63 21.31 -6.39
CA PRO A 294 7.07 21.15 -6.31
C PRO A 294 7.76 22.00 -5.23
N LEU A 295 7.26 23.21 -4.96
CA LEU A 295 7.79 24.09 -3.92
C LEU A 295 7.73 23.46 -2.52
N ASN A 296 6.82 22.51 -2.31
CA ASN A 296 6.62 21.91 -1.01
C ASN A 296 7.75 20.97 -0.57
N THR A 297 8.58 20.53 -1.52
CA THR A 297 9.70 19.62 -1.26
C THR A 297 11.07 20.33 -1.28
N ASP A 298 11.10 21.65 -1.52
CA ASP A 298 12.35 22.38 -1.71
C ASP A 298 13.23 22.38 -0.47
N SER A 299 12.62 22.54 0.71
CA SER A 299 13.29 22.54 2.02
C SER A 299 13.59 21.15 2.58
N CYS A 300 13.20 20.08 1.89
CA CYS A 300 13.40 18.71 2.36
C CYS A 300 14.91 18.36 2.33
N PRO A 301 15.50 17.86 3.45
CA PRO A 301 16.91 17.51 3.51
C PRO A 301 17.29 16.38 2.54
N ARG A 302 18.54 16.36 2.06
CA ARG A 302 19.07 15.32 1.15
C ARG A 302 18.80 13.90 1.65
N ALA A 303 19.09 13.61 2.92
CA ALA A 303 18.89 12.28 3.49
C ALA A 303 17.41 11.84 3.45
N VAL A 304 16.48 12.79 3.66
CA VAL A 304 15.04 12.54 3.58
C VAL A 304 14.62 12.32 2.13
N HIS A 305 15.12 13.10 1.17
CA HIS A 305 14.89 12.90 -0.26
C HIS A 305 15.37 11.53 -0.76
N ILE A 306 16.56 11.09 -0.32
CA ILE A 306 17.09 9.77 -0.69
C ILE A 306 16.22 8.68 -0.09
N SER A 307 15.96 8.73 1.22
CA SER A 307 15.09 7.73 1.84
C SER A 307 13.69 7.73 1.24
N SER A 308 13.09 8.89 0.94
CA SER A 308 11.74 8.95 0.39
C SER A 308 11.72 8.47 -1.07
N GLY A 309 12.74 8.81 -1.86
CA GLY A 309 12.87 8.34 -3.24
C GLY A 309 13.11 6.83 -3.35
N LEU A 310 13.85 6.24 -2.41
CA LEU A 310 13.98 4.77 -2.33
C LEU A 310 12.64 4.11 -2.04
N ASP A 311 11.80 4.72 -1.20
CA ASP A 311 10.43 4.26 -0.98
C ASP A 311 9.63 4.23 -2.31
N VAL A 312 9.73 5.29 -3.12
CA VAL A 312 9.12 5.33 -4.48
C VAL A 312 9.64 4.19 -5.36
N LEU A 313 10.96 3.96 -5.36
CA LEU A 313 11.59 2.92 -6.18
C LEU A 313 10.99 1.55 -5.85
N PHE A 314 10.90 1.21 -4.57
CA PHE A 314 10.40 -0.09 -4.13
C PHE A 314 8.87 -0.19 -4.18
N HIS A 315 8.13 0.91 -3.98
CA HIS A 315 6.70 0.95 -4.31
C HIS A 315 6.48 0.55 -5.78
N ALA A 316 7.24 1.15 -6.69
CA ALA A 316 7.11 0.91 -8.13
C ALA A 316 7.55 -0.51 -8.52
N LEU A 317 8.72 -0.96 -8.05
CA LEU A 317 9.21 -2.31 -8.33
C LEU A 317 8.28 -3.40 -7.77
N GLU A 318 7.90 -3.32 -6.50
CA GLU A 318 7.08 -4.37 -5.87
C GLU A 318 5.66 -4.41 -6.41
N SER A 319 5.07 -3.27 -6.76
CA SER A 319 3.75 -3.24 -7.40
C SER A 319 3.79 -3.80 -8.83
N TRP A 320 4.89 -3.59 -9.55
CA TRP A 320 5.12 -4.17 -10.88
C TRP A 320 5.30 -5.69 -10.84
N THR A 321 6.01 -6.20 -9.83
CA THR A 321 6.31 -7.63 -9.67
C THR A 321 5.34 -8.39 -8.76
N ALA A 322 4.32 -7.72 -8.21
CA ALA A 322 3.27 -8.35 -7.41
C ALA A 322 2.55 -9.48 -8.18
N ILE A 323 1.88 -10.36 -7.43
CA ILE A 323 0.99 -11.39 -8.02
C ILE A 323 0.01 -10.73 -9.00
N SER A 324 -0.40 -11.44 -10.05
CA SER A 324 -1.51 -10.95 -10.88
C SER A 324 -2.75 -10.83 -10.03
N TYR A 325 -3.59 -9.83 -10.29
CA TYR A 325 -4.89 -9.75 -9.63
C TYR A 325 -5.72 -11.03 -9.85
N LEU A 326 -5.52 -11.73 -10.96
CA LEU A 326 -6.16 -13.01 -11.29
C LEU A 326 -5.69 -14.18 -10.42
N ASP A 327 -4.53 -14.09 -9.78
CA ASP A 327 -3.99 -15.14 -8.91
C ASP A 327 -4.41 -14.96 -7.45
N ARG A 328 -5.07 -13.84 -7.12
CA ARG A 328 -5.42 -13.49 -5.75
C ARG A 328 -6.49 -14.44 -5.21
N LEU A 329 -6.27 -14.92 -3.99
CA LEU A 329 -7.14 -15.87 -3.28
C LEU A 329 -7.30 -15.46 -1.80
N PRO A 330 -8.49 -15.60 -1.19
CA PRO A 330 -9.76 -15.91 -1.82
C PRO A 330 -10.41 -14.70 -2.51
N ARG A 331 -11.20 -14.95 -3.55
CA ARG A 331 -12.14 -13.97 -4.10
C ARG A 331 -13.09 -13.49 -2.99
N PRO A 332 -13.40 -12.18 -2.92
CA PRO A 332 -14.26 -11.69 -1.87
C PRO A 332 -15.70 -12.14 -2.18
N SER A 333 -16.45 -12.54 -1.16
CA SER A 333 -17.86 -12.94 -1.32
C SER A 333 -18.76 -11.77 -1.72
N ASN A 334 -18.32 -10.54 -1.48
CA ASN A 334 -19.00 -9.30 -1.84
C ASN A 334 -17.96 -8.29 -2.37
N PRO A 335 -18.22 -7.57 -3.49
CA PRO A 335 -17.32 -6.52 -4.00
C PRO A 335 -16.88 -5.50 -2.94
N LEU A 336 -17.72 -5.18 -1.96
CA LEU A 336 -17.39 -4.27 -0.85
C LEU A 336 -16.22 -4.78 0.02
N LEU A 337 -16.01 -6.09 0.07
CA LEU A 337 -14.94 -6.75 0.80
C LEU A 337 -13.66 -6.87 -0.03
N ARG A 338 -13.62 -6.36 -1.26
CA ARG A 338 -12.42 -6.42 -2.08
C ARG A 338 -11.32 -5.57 -1.44
N PRO A 339 -10.13 -6.14 -1.16
CA PRO A 339 -9.06 -5.39 -0.52
C PRO A 339 -8.60 -4.21 -1.38
N ALA A 340 -8.00 -3.21 -0.74
CA ALA A 340 -7.39 -2.09 -1.45
C ALA A 340 -6.24 -2.56 -2.36
N TYR A 341 -5.41 -3.48 -1.85
CA TYR A 341 -4.34 -4.11 -2.62
C TYR A 341 -4.85 -5.39 -3.27
N GLN A 342 -4.75 -5.46 -4.58
CA GLN A 342 -5.43 -6.47 -5.37
C GLN A 342 -4.48 -7.35 -6.18
N GLY A 343 -3.17 -7.11 -6.11
CA GLY A 343 -2.22 -7.62 -7.08
C GLY A 343 -2.10 -6.70 -8.30
N ARG A 344 -1.01 -6.86 -9.04
CA ARG A 344 -0.75 -6.06 -10.25
C ARG A 344 -1.90 -6.20 -11.23
N ASN A 345 -2.22 -5.10 -11.90
CA ASN A 345 -3.28 -5.00 -12.88
C ASN A 345 -2.89 -4.00 -13.99
N PRO A 346 -3.53 -4.04 -15.17
CA PRO A 346 -3.14 -3.21 -16.31
C PRO A 346 -3.12 -1.70 -16.01
N VAL A 347 -3.95 -1.23 -15.07
CA VAL A 347 -3.97 0.19 -14.69
C VAL A 347 -2.81 0.53 -13.77
N SER A 348 -2.57 -0.27 -12.72
CA SER A 348 -1.43 -0.06 -11.82
C SER A 348 -0.10 -0.12 -12.56
N ASP A 349 0.01 -1.02 -13.55
CA ASP A 349 1.22 -1.23 -14.36
C ASP A 349 1.69 0.06 -15.03
N VAL A 350 0.78 0.85 -15.61
CA VAL A 350 1.11 2.14 -16.26
C VAL A 350 1.76 3.09 -15.27
N PHE A 351 1.19 3.21 -14.07
CA PHE A 351 1.69 4.12 -13.05
C PHE A 351 3.01 3.62 -12.44
N SER A 352 3.10 2.33 -12.14
CA SER A 352 4.27 1.70 -11.54
C SER A 352 5.47 1.73 -12.49
N GLU A 353 5.30 1.41 -13.77
CA GLU A 353 6.39 1.46 -14.74
C GLU A 353 6.91 2.90 -14.93
N TRP A 354 5.99 3.86 -15.07
CA TRP A 354 6.38 5.25 -15.24
C TRP A 354 7.12 5.78 -14.01
N ALA A 355 6.60 5.52 -12.80
CA ALA A 355 7.24 5.92 -11.56
C ALA A 355 8.62 5.27 -11.38
N LEU A 356 8.77 3.99 -11.77
CA LEU A 356 10.05 3.29 -11.75
C LEU A 356 11.07 3.98 -12.67
N ARG A 357 10.69 4.24 -13.92
CA ARG A 357 11.53 4.95 -14.90
C ARG A 357 11.96 6.33 -14.41
N GLN A 358 11.01 7.12 -13.88
CA GLN A 358 11.35 8.44 -13.34
C GLN A 358 12.29 8.35 -12.14
N THR A 359 12.06 7.40 -11.23
CA THR A 359 12.86 7.26 -10.02
C THR A 359 14.30 6.88 -10.34
N VAL A 360 14.49 5.89 -11.22
CA VAL A 360 15.83 5.47 -11.66
C VAL A 360 16.59 6.62 -12.34
N LYS A 361 15.89 7.46 -13.11
CA LYS A 361 16.48 8.62 -13.79
C LYS A 361 16.83 9.77 -12.85
N TYR A 362 15.91 10.15 -11.95
CA TYR A 362 15.98 11.43 -11.23
C TYR A 362 16.45 11.32 -9.78
N LEU A 363 16.29 10.18 -9.10
CA LEU A 363 16.74 10.05 -7.72
C LEU A 363 18.26 10.24 -7.57
N PRO A 364 19.13 9.68 -8.44
CA PRO A 364 20.56 9.97 -8.38
C PRO A 364 20.88 11.45 -8.59
N ARG A 365 20.10 12.17 -9.41
CA ARG A 365 20.25 13.62 -9.63
C ARG A 365 19.90 14.40 -8.37
N VAL A 366 18.78 14.10 -7.71
CA VAL A 366 18.41 14.73 -6.43
C VAL A 366 19.45 14.44 -5.34
N ALA A 367 20.02 13.24 -5.33
CA ALA A 367 21.07 12.87 -4.39
C ALA A 367 22.39 13.60 -4.65
N ALA A 368 22.72 13.90 -5.90
CA ALA A 368 23.93 14.63 -6.28
C ALA A 368 23.78 16.16 -6.11
N ASP A 369 22.63 16.71 -6.48
CA ASP A 369 22.34 18.14 -6.43
C ASP A 369 20.93 18.41 -5.87
N GLY A 370 20.88 18.84 -4.61
CA GLY A 370 19.65 19.23 -3.94
C GLY A 370 19.02 20.53 -4.46
N SER A 371 19.60 21.21 -5.45
CA SER A 371 19.01 22.38 -6.11
C SER A 371 18.36 22.06 -7.46
N ASP A 372 18.49 20.82 -7.94
CA ASP A 372 17.90 20.36 -9.20
C ASP A 372 16.36 20.30 -9.12
N LYS A 373 15.72 21.42 -9.49
CA LYS A 373 14.26 21.59 -9.46
C LYS A 373 13.53 20.62 -10.37
N GLU A 374 14.11 20.28 -11.53
CA GLU A 374 13.51 19.32 -12.45
C GLU A 374 13.46 17.95 -11.76
N ALA A 375 14.59 17.50 -11.20
CA ALA A 375 14.67 16.21 -10.54
C ALA A 375 13.75 16.11 -9.31
N LYS A 376 13.66 17.17 -8.50
CA LYS A 376 12.71 17.23 -7.37
C LYS A 376 11.26 17.16 -7.84
N SER A 377 10.90 17.94 -8.85
CA SER A 377 9.55 17.96 -9.42
C SER A 377 9.16 16.61 -9.98
N SER A 378 10.06 15.98 -10.74
CA SER A 378 9.88 14.64 -11.30
C SER A 378 9.77 13.58 -10.22
N MET A 379 10.59 13.64 -9.16
CA MET A 379 10.51 12.71 -8.03
C MET A 379 9.20 12.85 -7.24
N LEU A 380 8.73 14.08 -7.04
CA LEU A 380 7.45 14.33 -6.39
C LEU A 380 6.29 13.74 -7.20
N LEU A 381 6.27 13.97 -8.52
CA LEU A 381 5.27 13.37 -9.38
C LEU A 381 5.39 11.84 -9.46
N ALA A 382 6.61 11.30 -9.47
CA ALA A 382 6.88 9.86 -9.41
C ALA A 382 6.33 9.24 -8.12
N SER A 383 6.46 9.92 -6.98
CA SER A 383 5.88 9.49 -5.71
C SER A 383 4.36 9.37 -5.78
N THR A 384 3.69 10.36 -6.35
CA THR A 384 2.23 10.34 -6.54
C THR A 384 1.80 9.20 -7.48
N PHE A 385 2.51 9.01 -8.60
CA PHE A 385 2.21 7.95 -9.55
C PHE A 385 2.44 6.57 -8.93
N ALA A 386 3.54 6.38 -8.21
CA ALA A 386 3.75 5.16 -7.42
C ALA A 386 2.58 4.94 -6.45
N GLY A 387 2.14 6.00 -5.75
CA GLY A 387 0.95 5.99 -4.89
C GLY A 387 -0.31 5.45 -5.56
N ILE A 388 -0.59 5.86 -6.79
CA ILE A 388 -1.73 5.34 -7.57
C ILE A 388 -1.49 3.88 -7.99
N GLY A 389 -0.27 3.53 -8.41
CA GLY A 389 0.12 2.17 -8.79
C GLY A 389 0.01 1.18 -7.63
N PHE A 390 0.86 1.33 -6.62
CA PHE A 390 0.88 0.45 -5.45
C PHE A 390 -0.40 0.59 -4.61
N GLY A 391 -1.07 1.75 -4.62
CA GLY A 391 -2.35 1.93 -3.94
C GLY A 391 -3.47 1.01 -4.42
N ASN A 392 -3.32 0.42 -5.61
CA ASN A 392 -4.26 -0.55 -6.20
C ASN A 392 -3.64 -1.96 -6.35
N ALA A 393 -2.35 -2.07 -6.67
CA ALA A 393 -1.66 -3.36 -6.76
C ALA A 393 -1.22 -3.91 -5.41
N GLY A 394 -0.67 -3.03 -4.57
CA GLY A 394 0.03 -3.34 -3.33
C GLY A 394 1.55 -3.45 -3.51
N VAL A 395 2.21 -3.74 -2.39
CA VAL A 395 3.66 -4.00 -2.27
C VAL A 395 3.86 -5.34 -1.56
N HIS A 396 5.09 -5.86 -1.53
CA HIS A 396 5.33 -7.21 -1.05
C HIS A 396 6.48 -7.34 -0.03
N LEU A 397 7.43 -8.25 -0.26
CA LEU A 397 8.45 -8.67 0.69
C LEU A 397 9.35 -7.55 1.22
N CYS A 398 9.80 -6.59 0.41
CA CYS A 398 10.69 -5.53 0.89
C CYS A 398 9.99 -4.70 1.96
N HIS A 399 8.74 -4.27 1.69
CA HIS A 399 7.93 -3.58 2.69
C HIS A 399 7.62 -4.46 3.90
N GLY A 400 7.30 -5.75 3.71
CA GLY A 400 7.04 -6.68 4.81
C GLY A 400 8.21 -6.82 5.78
N ILE A 401 9.42 -6.98 5.25
CA ILE A 401 10.66 -7.16 6.03
C ILE A 401 11.15 -5.83 6.61
N SER A 402 10.86 -4.70 5.96
CA SER A 402 11.23 -3.37 6.45
C SER A 402 10.67 -3.08 7.85
N TYR A 403 9.50 -3.65 8.17
CA TYR A 403 8.81 -3.39 9.43
C TYR A 403 9.58 -3.87 10.65
N PRO A 404 10.04 -5.14 10.75
CA PRO A 404 10.90 -5.59 11.85
C PRO A 404 12.32 -5.05 11.80
N ILE A 405 12.94 -4.84 10.63
CA ILE A 405 14.24 -4.12 10.51
C ILE A 405 14.17 -2.76 11.19
N SER A 406 12.99 -2.17 11.12
CA SER A 406 12.78 -0.86 11.68
C SER A 406 12.32 -0.94 13.14
N GLY A 407 11.38 -1.82 13.48
CA GLY A 407 10.86 -1.96 14.85
C GLY A 407 11.90 -2.45 15.85
N LEU A 408 12.76 -3.39 15.45
CA LEU A 408 13.79 -3.95 16.31
C LEU A 408 15.05 -3.08 16.40
N ASN A 409 15.10 -1.94 15.70
CA ASN A 409 16.28 -1.06 15.72
C ASN A 409 16.52 -0.49 17.14
N TYR A 410 15.46 -0.21 17.89
CA TYR A 410 15.56 0.33 19.25
C TYR A 410 16.30 -0.59 20.23
N SER A 411 16.03 -1.90 20.14
CA SER A 411 16.59 -2.89 21.07
C SER A 411 17.87 -3.53 20.54
N LYS A 412 17.97 -3.73 19.21
CA LYS A 412 19.03 -4.51 18.56
C LYS A 412 19.95 -3.67 17.69
N GLY A 413 19.45 -3.16 16.55
CA GLY A 413 20.30 -2.51 15.54
C GLY A 413 20.99 -1.25 16.05
N ARG A 414 20.29 -0.44 16.86
CA ARG A 414 20.71 0.85 17.43
C ARG A 414 21.37 1.79 16.40
N TYR A 415 20.97 1.66 15.15
CA TYR A 415 21.50 2.46 14.06
C TYR A 415 20.86 3.85 14.07
N GLN A 416 21.67 4.88 13.88
CA GLN A 416 21.25 6.26 13.67
C GLN A 416 21.58 6.67 12.24
N HIS A 417 20.57 6.90 11.40
CA HIS A 417 20.82 7.34 10.04
C HIS A 417 21.35 8.78 10.00
N PRO A 418 22.46 9.05 9.29
CA PRO A 418 22.98 10.40 9.11
C PRO A 418 21.95 11.35 8.48
N GLY A 419 21.92 12.60 8.91
CA GLY A 419 21.01 13.63 8.38
C GLY A 419 19.58 13.59 8.90
N TYR A 420 19.27 12.72 9.88
CA TYR A 420 18.01 12.74 10.61
C TYR A 420 18.21 13.30 12.02
N GLU A 421 17.56 14.43 12.30
CA GLU A 421 17.56 15.09 13.62
C GLU A 421 16.43 14.51 14.48
N VAL A 422 16.71 13.40 15.16
CA VAL A 422 15.78 12.73 16.09
C VAL A 422 16.51 12.36 17.38
N ASP A 423 15.77 12.20 18.47
CA ASP A 423 16.28 11.90 19.82
C ASP A 423 16.49 10.40 20.09
N HIS A 424 16.39 9.55 19.07
CA HIS A 424 16.45 8.09 19.19
C HIS A 424 17.04 7.44 17.91
N PRO A 425 17.62 6.22 18.01
CA PRO A 425 18.11 5.47 16.87
C PRO A 425 17.03 5.25 15.81
N ILE A 426 17.31 5.63 14.56
CA ILE A 426 16.39 5.47 13.43
C ILE A 426 17.01 4.77 12.22
N VAL A 427 16.26 3.81 11.66
CA VAL A 427 16.42 3.34 10.27
C VAL A 427 15.22 3.87 9.46
N PRO A 428 15.40 4.93 8.64
CA PRO A 428 14.34 5.49 7.81
C PRO A 428 13.72 4.43 6.91
N HIS A 429 12.42 4.54 6.62
CA HIS A 429 11.72 3.48 5.90
C HIS A 429 12.29 3.11 4.55
N GLY A 430 12.52 4.07 3.66
CA GLY A 430 13.01 3.70 2.34
C GLY A 430 14.40 3.10 2.42
N ILE A 431 15.19 3.44 3.45
CA ILE A 431 16.42 2.72 3.76
C ILE A 431 16.10 1.28 4.20
N SER A 432 15.23 1.05 5.18
CA SER A 432 14.90 -0.30 5.66
C SER A 432 14.26 -1.19 4.58
N VAL A 433 13.47 -0.62 3.67
CA VAL A 433 12.92 -1.29 2.48
C VAL A 433 14.04 -1.62 1.49
N ALA A 434 14.95 -0.68 1.25
CA ALA A 434 16.03 -0.84 0.28
C ALA A 434 17.06 -1.91 0.69
N LEU A 435 17.34 -2.05 1.98
CA LEU A 435 18.39 -2.97 2.49
C LEU A 435 18.22 -4.40 2.00
N THR A 436 16.97 -4.88 1.90
CA THR A 436 16.68 -6.27 1.47
C THR A 436 16.35 -6.39 -0.01
N GLY A 437 16.12 -5.26 -0.68
CA GLY A 437 15.71 -5.16 -2.08
C GLY A 437 16.42 -6.12 -3.03
N PRO A 438 17.76 -6.05 -3.16
CA PRO A 438 18.50 -6.91 -4.10
C PRO A 438 18.15 -8.41 -3.96
N ALA A 439 18.22 -8.97 -2.75
CA ALA A 439 17.92 -10.40 -2.55
C ALA A 439 16.44 -10.73 -2.69
N VAL A 440 15.54 -9.81 -2.34
CA VAL A 440 14.11 -10.00 -2.56
C VAL A 440 13.82 -10.16 -4.05
N PHE A 441 14.35 -9.28 -4.91
CA PHE A 441 14.11 -9.36 -6.35
C PHE A 441 14.81 -10.54 -7.02
N ASN A 442 15.96 -10.96 -6.51
CA ASN A 442 16.56 -12.24 -6.93
C ASN A 442 15.64 -13.42 -6.57
N PHE A 443 15.07 -13.41 -5.38
CA PHE A 443 14.18 -14.46 -4.89
C PHE A 443 12.86 -14.53 -5.64
N THR A 444 12.27 -13.38 -5.98
CA THR A 444 10.97 -13.32 -6.65
C THR A 444 11.07 -13.49 -8.16
N ALA A 445 12.26 -13.36 -8.77
CA ALA A 445 12.43 -13.45 -10.22
C ALA A 445 11.81 -14.70 -10.87
N PRO A 446 11.95 -15.92 -10.32
CA PRO A 446 11.35 -17.11 -10.93
C PRO A 446 9.82 -17.08 -11.04
N SER A 447 9.12 -16.22 -10.27
CA SER A 447 7.66 -16.13 -10.35
C SER A 447 7.15 -15.28 -11.51
N SER A 448 8.00 -14.39 -12.04
CA SER A 448 7.69 -13.54 -13.19
C SER A 448 8.97 -13.01 -13.86
N PRO A 449 9.75 -13.89 -14.51
CA PRO A 449 11.06 -13.52 -15.07
C PRO A 449 10.96 -12.39 -16.09
N ASP A 450 9.92 -12.36 -16.93
CA ASP A 450 9.68 -11.29 -17.90
C ASP A 450 9.57 -9.90 -17.24
N ARG A 451 8.84 -9.81 -16.12
CA ARG A 451 8.64 -8.54 -15.40
C ARG A 451 9.93 -8.07 -14.72
N HIS A 452 10.71 -9.02 -14.19
CA HIS A 452 12.02 -8.72 -13.60
C HIS A 452 13.03 -8.31 -14.68
N ARG A 453 12.94 -8.89 -15.88
CA ARG A 453 13.75 -8.51 -17.04
C ARG A 453 13.43 -7.08 -17.49
N GLN A 454 12.15 -6.73 -17.59
CA GLN A 454 11.70 -5.37 -17.91
C GLN A 454 12.14 -4.35 -16.84
N ALA A 455 12.06 -4.71 -15.56
CA ALA A 455 12.60 -3.87 -14.49
C ALA A 455 14.13 -3.67 -14.65
N ALA A 456 14.86 -4.74 -14.96
CA ALA A 456 16.30 -4.66 -15.22
C ALA A 456 16.62 -3.78 -16.44
N GLU A 457 15.82 -3.83 -17.50
CA GLU A 457 15.94 -2.95 -18.67
C GLU A 457 15.83 -1.47 -18.28
N ILE A 458 14.86 -1.12 -17.43
CA ILE A 458 14.70 0.26 -16.95
C ILE A 458 15.95 0.76 -16.23
N PHE A 459 16.59 -0.06 -15.39
CA PHE A 459 17.87 0.30 -14.78
C PHE A 459 18.97 0.52 -15.83
N ASN A 460 19.06 -0.35 -16.83
CA ASN A 460 20.08 -0.25 -17.89
C ASN A 460 19.90 0.96 -18.81
N GLU A 461 18.66 1.46 -18.98
CA GLU A 461 18.40 2.67 -19.77
C GLU A 461 19.10 3.91 -19.22
N PHE A 462 19.24 4.01 -17.89
CA PHE A 462 19.83 5.18 -17.21
C PHE A 462 21.20 4.89 -16.60
N GLN A 463 21.53 3.61 -16.37
CA GLN A 463 22.82 3.14 -15.85
C GLN A 463 23.30 1.94 -16.68
N PRO A 464 23.71 2.16 -17.95
CA PRO A 464 24.05 1.09 -18.85
C PRO A 464 25.28 0.31 -18.38
N ASP A 465 25.23 -1.02 -18.46
CA ASP A 465 26.34 -1.92 -18.10
C ASP A 465 26.80 -2.83 -19.22
N GLY A 466 26.32 -2.60 -20.44
CA GLY A 466 26.70 -3.35 -21.64
C GLY A 466 26.10 -4.76 -21.73
N ILE A 467 25.26 -5.16 -20.76
CA ILE A 467 24.60 -6.47 -20.77
C ILE A 467 23.25 -6.38 -21.51
N ASP A 468 23.14 -7.11 -22.61
CA ASP A 468 21.87 -7.28 -23.35
C ASP A 468 20.91 -8.18 -22.56
N THR A 469 19.93 -7.56 -21.91
CA THR A 469 18.91 -8.24 -21.10
C THR A 469 18.16 -9.31 -21.87
N LYS A 470 17.99 -9.19 -23.19
CA LYS A 470 17.21 -10.15 -23.99
C LYS A 470 17.90 -11.50 -24.16
N ARG A 471 19.22 -11.56 -23.93
CA ARG A 471 20.04 -12.78 -24.08
C ARG A 471 20.23 -13.55 -22.78
N ILE A 472 19.80 -12.98 -21.67
CA ILE A 472 19.94 -13.58 -20.34
C ILE A 472 18.85 -14.64 -20.14
N LYS A 473 19.21 -15.83 -19.66
CA LYS A 473 18.21 -16.87 -19.35
C LYS A 473 17.32 -16.43 -18.20
N ASP A 474 16.07 -16.88 -18.17
CA ASP A 474 15.11 -16.53 -17.11
C ASP A 474 15.65 -16.80 -15.70
N GLU A 475 16.40 -17.89 -15.54
CA GLU A 475 17.06 -18.30 -14.29
C GLU A 475 18.08 -17.28 -13.77
N ASP A 476 18.74 -16.55 -14.69
CA ASP A 476 19.81 -15.60 -14.38
C ASP A 476 19.30 -14.15 -14.24
N VAL A 477 18.05 -13.87 -14.64
CA VAL A 477 17.44 -12.52 -14.56
C VAL A 477 17.41 -11.99 -13.13
N GLY A 478 17.16 -12.87 -12.16
CA GLY A 478 17.13 -12.50 -10.74
C GLY A 478 18.46 -11.91 -10.26
N MET A 479 19.58 -12.54 -10.64
CA MET A 479 20.92 -12.06 -10.29
C MET A 479 21.27 -10.77 -11.02
N LEU A 480 20.88 -10.63 -12.29
CA LEU A 480 21.08 -9.40 -13.05
C LEU A 480 20.37 -8.20 -12.40
N LEU A 481 19.09 -8.37 -12.04
CA LEU A 481 18.33 -7.31 -11.39
C LEU A 481 18.89 -7.01 -9.99
N HIS A 482 19.29 -8.04 -9.24
CA HIS A 482 19.99 -7.87 -7.97
C HIS A 482 21.19 -6.93 -8.10
N ASP A 483 22.09 -7.19 -9.04
CA ASP A 483 23.32 -6.42 -9.20
C ASP A 483 23.05 -4.97 -9.61
N ARG A 484 22.04 -4.75 -10.47
CA ARG A 484 21.63 -3.41 -10.88
C ARG A 484 21.01 -2.61 -9.73
N ILE A 485 20.14 -3.23 -8.93
CA ILE A 485 19.60 -2.59 -7.72
C ILE A 485 20.74 -2.31 -6.74
N ALA A 486 21.63 -3.27 -6.48
CA ALA A 486 22.76 -3.08 -5.56
C ALA A 486 23.67 -1.92 -6.01
N ARG A 487 24.01 -1.84 -7.30
CA ARG A 487 24.78 -0.73 -7.89
C ARG A 487 24.06 0.61 -7.69
N PHE A 488 22.74 0.65 -7.93
CA PHE A 488 21.92 1.84 -7.74
C PHE A 488 21.94 2.32 -6.27
N LEU A 489 21.77 1.40 -5.31
CA LEU A 489 21.79 1.71 -3.88
C LEU A 489 23.17 2.21 -3.42
N VAL A 490 24.26 1.61 -3.92
CA VAL A 490 25.62 2.06 -3.64
C VAL A 490 25.85 3.48 -4.13
N GLY A 491 25.31 3.85 -5.31
CA GLY A 491 25.40 5.21 -5.84
C GLY A 491 24.63 6.27 -5.03
N LEU A 492 23.78 5.84 -4.10
CA LEU A 492 22.99 6.72 -3.22
C LEU A 492 23.47 6.71 -1.77
N ASP A 493 24.65 6.16 -1.50
CA ASP A 493 25.23 6.02 -0.15
C ASP A 493 24.37 5.22 0.84
N VAL A 494 23.57 4.27 0.34
CA VAL A 494 22.73 3.41 1.20
C VAL A 494 23.63 2.41 1.94
N PRO A 495 23.41 2.18 3.26
CA PRO A 495 24.15 1.17 4.01
C PRO A 495 24.08 -0.21 3.35
N ARG A 496 25.22 -0.92 3.31
CA ARG A 496 25.34 -2.21 2.60
C ARG A 496 24.89 -3.37 3.50
N GLY A 497 23.65 -3.81 3.30
CA GLY A 497 23.09 -4.97 3.99
C GLY A 497 22.77 -4.71 5.46
N LEU A 498 22.22 -5.73 6.13
CA LEU A 498 21.67 -5.60 7.49
C LEU A 498 22.75 -5.40 8.57
N ASN A 499 23.96 -5.95 8.36
CA ASN A 499 25.10 -5.72 9.27
C ASN A 499 25.48 -4.24 9.36
N ALA A 500 25.37 -3.49 8.26
CA ALA A 500 25.71 -2.06 8.23
C ALA A 500 24.75 -1.20 9.08
N VAL A 501 23.59 -1.75 9.45
CA VAL A 501 22.63 -1.13 10.38
C VAL A 501 22.55 -1.86 11.72
N GLY A 502 23.58 -2.64 12.06
CA GLY A 502 23.80 -3.20 13.40
C GLY A 502 23.14 -4.55 13.70
N TYR A 503 22.46 -5.18 12.73
CA TYR A 503 21.94 -6.54 12.90
C TYR A 503 23.04 -7.60 12.79
N GLN A 504 22.86 -8.74 13.46
CA GLN A 504 23.77 -9.89 13.39
C GLN A 504 23.01 -11.16 12.98
N SER A 505 23.72 -12.25 12.65
CA SER A 505 23.12 -13.55 12.29
C SER A 505 22.14 -14.10 13.32
N LYS A 506 22.39 -13.84 14.61
CA LYS A 506 21.48 -14.22 15.70
C LYS A 506 20.13 -13.49 15.67
N ASP A 507 20.04 -12.32 15.03
CA ASP A 507 18.84 -11.50 14.98
C ASP A 507 17.91 -11.86 13.82
N VAL A 508 18.37 -12.67 12.86
CA VAL A 508 17.60 -13.10 11.68
C VAL A 508 16.27 -13.74 12.09
N HIS A 509 16.30 -14.62 13.09
CA HIS A 509 15.13 -15.34 13.53
C HIS A 509 14.01 -14.38 13.95
N GLU A 510 14.35 -13.34 14.71
CA GLU A 510 13.39 -12.33 15.17
C GLU A 510 12.93 -11.41 14.03
N LEU A 511 13.80 -11.08 13.08
CA LEU A 511 13.41 -10.34 11.87
C LEU A 511 12.39 -11.12 11.03
N VAL A 512 12.60 -12.43 10.86
CA VAL A 512 11.66 -13.30 10.16
C VAL A 512 10.32 -13.37 10.90
N LEU A 513 10.37 -13.63 12.22
CA LEU A 513 9.15 -13.69 13.04
C LEU A 513 8.36 -12.39 13.00
N GLY A 514 9.02 -11.24 13.05
CA GLY A 514 8.36 -9.94 12.94
C GLY A 514 7.82 -9.61 11.53
N THR A 515 8.27 -10.34 10.51
CA THR A 515 7.77 -10.22 9.13
C THR A 515 6.45 -10.99 8.95
N LEU A 516 6.29 -12.16 9.56
CA LEU A 516 5.16 -13.06 9.34
C LEU A 516 3.75 -12.46 9.58
N PRO A 517 3.52 -11.58 10.58
CA PRO A 517 2.21 -10.96 10.78
C PRO A 517 1.74 -10.12 9.59
N GLN A 518 2.63 -9.78 8.66
CA GLN A 518 2.38 -8.86 7.55
C GLN A 518 1.72 -9.53 6.34
N ARG A 519 0.75 -10.42 6.58
CA ARG A 519 0.00 -11.18 5.57
C ARG A 519 -0.42 -10.34 4.36
N ARG A 520 -0.94 -9.14 4.61
CA ARG A 520 -1.39 -8.18 3.57
C ARG A 520 -0.36 -7.94 2.46
N VAL A 521 0.93 -7.89 2.78
CA VAL A 521 2.00 -7.66 1.79
C VAL A 521 2.69 -8.98 1.40
N LEU A 522 2.79 -9.93 2.33
CA LEU A 522 3.39 -11.25 2.03
C LEU A 522 2.57 -12.05 1.02
N ASP A 523 1.24 -11.99 1.11
CA ASP A 523 0.33 -12.69 0.21
C ASP A 523 0.39 -12.12 -1.23
N LEU A 524 1.03 -10.95 -1.43
CA LEU A 524 1.24 -10.32 -2.74
C LEU A 524 2.58 -10.69 -3.40
N ALA A 525 3.47 -11.35 -2.66
CA ALA A 525 4.67 -11.94 -3.22
C ALA A 525 4.29 -13.27 -3.88
N ARG A 526 4.40 -13.39 -5.21
CA ARG A 526 4.30 -14.71 -5.84
C ARG A 526 5.64 -15.38 -5.66
N THR A 527 5.72 -16.48 -4.91
CA THR A 527 6.82 -17.43 -5.08
C THR A 527 6.26 -18.83 -5.22
N CYS A 528 6.93 -19.66 -6.01
CA CYS A 528 6.52 -21.02 -6.29
C CYS A 528 6.55 -21.96 -5.05
N LEU A 529 6.91 -21.46 -3.86
CA LEU A 529 7.31 -22.30 -2.72
C LEU A 529 6.48 -22.14 -1.45
N PHE A 530 5.51 -21.22 -1.34
CA PHE A 530 4.88 -20.90 -0.05
C PHE A 530 3.85 -21.95 0.46
N HIS A 531 4.31 -23.08 0.98
CA HIS A 531 3.64 -23.79 2.09
C HIS A 531 4.17 -23.24 3.41
N SER A 532 3.33 -22.99 4.41
CA SER A 532 3.62 -22.22 5.64
C SER A 532 4.93 -22.57 6.37
N GLY A 533 5.41 -23.82 6.33
CA GLY A 533 6.71 -24.20 6.92
C GLY A 533 7.95 -23.75 6.11
N SER A 534 7.85 -23.64 4.79
CA SER A 534 8.95 -23.27 3.89
C SER A 534 9.25 -21.76 3.86
N ILE A 535 8.29 -20.93 4.30
CA ILE A 535 8.38 -19.46 4.31
C ILE A 535 9.46 -19.01 5.29
N LEU A 536 9.44 -19.57 6.49
CA LEU A 536 10.42 -19.32 7.55
C LEU A 536 11.83 -19.70 7.10
N GLN A 537 11.99 -20.88 6.52
CA GLN A 537 13.29 -21.40 6.10
C GLN A 537 13.88 -20.60 4.93
N SER A 538 13.06 -20.25 3.94
CA SER A 538 13.50 -19.47 2.77
C SER A 538 13.83 -18.01 3.14
N LEU A 539 12.99 -17.36 3.96
CA LEU A 539 13.27 -16.00 4.43
C LEU A 539 14.49 -15.96 5.36
N SER A 540 14.61 -16.94 6.26
CA SER A 540 15.75 -17.04 7.18
C SER A 540 17.06 -17.24 6.44
N GLN A 541 17.12 -18.18 5.48
CA GLN A 541 18.31 -18.40 4.65
C GLN A 541 18.74 -17.11 3.94
N ARG A 542 17.80 -16.39 3.32
CA ARG A 542 18.15 -15.20 2.52
C ARG A 542 18.52 -13.99 3.35
N LEU A 543 17.90 -13.81 4.51
CA LEU A 543 18.34 -12.78 5.47
C LEU A 543 19.73 -13.10 6.00
N THR A 544 20.03 -14.39 6.21
CA THR A 544 21.38 -14.86 6.59
C THR A 544 22.38 -14.59 5.47
N ASP A 545 22.06 -14.93 4.22
CA ASP A 545 22.90 -14.64 3.05
C ASP A 545 23.17 -13.13 2.91
N HIS A 546 22.16 -12.30 3.18
CA HIS A 546 22.28 -10.83 3.17
C HIS A 546 23.10 -10.24 4.32
N LEU A 547 23.13 -10.90 5.48
CA LEU A 547 24.05 -10.53 6.55
C LEU A 547 25.49 -10.82 6.13
N HIS A 548 25.74 -11.96 5.50
CA HIS A 548 27.08 -12.34 5.06
C HIS A 548 27.61 -11.53 3.87
N PHE A 549 26.72 -10.88 3.10
CA PHE A 549 27.09 -9.91 2.04
C PHE A 549 27.97 -8.76 2.55
N ALA A 550 27.89 -8.42 3.85
CA ALA A 550 28.74 -7.39 4.44
C ALA A 550 30.17 -7.88 4.78
N THR A 551 30.47 -9.17 4.63
CA THR A 551 31.75 -9.76 5.07
C THR A 551 32.49 -10.57 3.99
N ALA A 552 31.82 -11.04 2.94
CA ALA A 552 32.46 -11.88 1.93
C ALA A 552 32.43 -11.22 0.54
N GLY A 553 33.61 -10.84 0.05
CA GLY A 553 33.89 -11.12 -1.35
C GLY A 553 33.79 -12.64 -1.52
N PHE A 554 32.97 -13.08 -2.47
CA PHE A 554 32.89 -14.45 -3.02
C PHE A 554 33.18 -15.65 -2.09
N THR A 555 32.13 -16.45 -1.86
CA THR A 555 32.10 -17.90 -1.53
C THR A 555 32.37 -18.36 -0.08
N GLY A 556 31.59 -19.36 0.36
CA GLY A 556 31.89 -20.20 1.54
C GLY A 556 30.71 -21.10 1.97
N ASN A 557 30.93 -22.43 2.00
CA ASN A 557 29.92 -23.47 2.25
C ASN A 557 29.66 -23.77 3.74
N GLU A 558 30.36 -23.11 4.67
CA GLU A 558 30.35 -23.48 6.11
C GLU A 558 29.07 -23.03 6.84
N GLY A 559 28.36 -21.99 6.37
CA GLY A 559 27.11 -21.55 6.97
C GLY A 559 25.91 -22.50 6.77
N LYS A 560 26.02 -23.50 5.89
CA LYS A 560 24.93 -24.43 5.57
C LYS A 560 24.74 -25.53 6.62
N GLU A 561 25.80 -25.95 7.32
CA GLU A 561 25.74 -27.07 8.28
C GLU A 561 25.19 -26.66 9.65
N GLU A 562 25.46 -25.43 10.09
CA GLU A 562 24.93 -24.90 11.36
C GLU A 562 23.43 -24.59 11.25
N LEU A 563 22.96 -24.16 10.07
CA LEU A 563 21.55 -23.93 9.78
C LEU A 563 20.74 -25.23 9.78
N GLY A 564 21.31 -26.34 9.30
CA GLY A 564 20.68 -27.65 9.33
C GLY A 564 20.32 -28.13 10.74
N ARG A 565 21.19 -27.87 11.73
CA ARG A 565 20.93 -28.25 13.14
C ARG A 565 19.85 -27.40 13.80
N ILE A 566 19.77 -26.12 13.44
CA ILE A 566 18.76 -25.19 13.98
C ILE A 566 17.37 -25.53 13.39
N ILE A 567 17.32 -25.97 12.13
CA ILE A 567 16.09 -26.42 11.46
C ILE A 567 15.50 -27.69 12.10
N GLU A 568 16.34 -28.67 12.48
CA GLU A 568 15.87 -29.88 13.16
C GLU A 568 15.27 -29.61 14.55
N GLN A 569 15.79 -28.62 15.29
CA GLN A 569 15.23 -28.21 16.59
C GLN A 569 13.91 -27.43 16.47
N ALA A 570 13.68 -26.73 15.36
CA ALA A 570 12.45 -25.96 15.14
C ALA A 570 11.27 -26.83 14.68
N MET A 571 11.53 -28.00 14.11
CA MET A 571 10.49 -28.95 13.67
C MET A 571 9.96 -29.87 14.77
N SER A 572 10.51 -29.81 15.99
CA SER A 572 10.11 -30.65 17.12
C SER A 572 9.15 -29.98 18.12
N PHE A 573 8.55 -28.83 17.79
CA PHE A 573 7.57 -28.12 18.62
C PHE A 573 6.23 -27.89 17.91
#